data_AF-A0A0Q7NDH0-F1
#
_entry.id   AF-A0A0Q7NDH0-F1
#
_cell.length_a   1.000
_cell.length_b   1.000
_cell.length_c   1.000
_cell.angle_alpha   90.00
_cell.angle_beta   90.00
_cell.angle_gamma   90.00
#
_symmetry.space_group_name_H-M   'P 1'
#
loop_
_entity.id
_entity.type
_entity.pdbx_description
1 polymer ?
#
loop_
_entity_poly.entity_id
_entity_poly.type
_entity_poly.pdbx_seq_one_letter_code
_entity_poly.pdbx_strand_id
1 'polypeptide(L)'
;MTESLVAEAVEQQFLETHHPVTGEILGRRPVADEAAVADAVACARAAASRWAGIGAKARKAALRRWAKHLIANIDDATHPPRHHVALPHR
;
A
#
# COMPACT_ATOMS: atom_id res chain seq x y z
N MET A 1 -0.14 -38.04 -25.25
CA MET A 1 0.22 -38.32 -23.85
C MET A 1 0.10 -37.00 -23.12
N THR A 2 -0.95 -36.89 -22.31
CA THR A 2 -1.40 -35.71 -21.58
C THR A 2 -0.51 -35.47 -20.38
N GLU A 3 0.28 -34.40 -20.39
CA GLU A 3 0.87 -33.80 -19.18
C GLU A 3 0.14 -32.47 -18.99
N SER A 4 -1.03 -32.53 -18.33
CA SER A 4 -1.18 -32.21 -16.91
C SER A 4 -0.75 -30.77 -16.61
N LEU A 5 -1.61 -29.83 -16.99
CA LEU A 5 -1.63 -28.47 -16.43
C LEU A 5 -1.96 -28.58 -14.94
N VAL A 6 -0.93 -28.74 -14.11
CA VAL A 6 -1.07 -28.44 -12.68
C VAL A 6 -1.14 -26.92 -12.61
N ALA A 7 -2.36 -26.41 -12.47
CA ALA A 7 -2.57 -25.08 -11.93
C ALA A 7 -1.95 -25.11 -10.52
N GLU A 8 -0.68 -24.70 -10.44
CA GLU A 8 0.03 -24.56 -9.19
C GLU A 8 -0.72 -23.51 -8.39
N ALA A 9 -1.39 -23.96 -7.32
CA ALA A 9 -2.02 -23.06 -6.39
C ALA A 9 -0.89 -22.21 -5.81
N VAL A 10 -0.82 -20.95 -6.22
CA VAL A 10 0.16 -20.00 -5.70
C VAL A 10 -0.15 -19.82 -4.21
N GLU A 11 0.61 -20.48 -3.35
CA GLU A 11 0.53 -20.28 -1.91
C GLU A 11 0.75 -18.80 -1.63
N GLN A 12 -0.27 -18.14 -1.05
CA GLN A 12 -0.23 -16.71 -0.80
C GLN A 12 0.84 -16.42 0.25
N GLN A 13 1.98 -15.92 -0.19
CA GLN A 13 3.05 -15.48 0.71
C GLN A 13 2.65 -14.20 1.43
N PHE A 14 3.21 -14.01 2.62
CA PHE A 14 2.95 -12.83 3.44
C PHE A 14 4.24 -12.21 3.97
N LEU A 15 4.25 -10.88 4.03
CA LEU A 15 5.25 -10.07 4.70
C LEU A 15 4.75 -9.74 6.11
N GLU A 16 5.63 -9.90 7.08
CA GLU A 16 5.42 -9.48 8.46
C GLU A 16 6.12 -8.14 8.69
N THR A 17 5.40 -7.24 9.35
CA THR A 17 5.98 -5.99 9.83
C THR A 17 6.35 -6.16 11.29
N HIS A 18 7.61 -5.92 11.65
CA HIS A 18 8.12 -6.11 13.00
C HIS A 18 8.41 -4.80 13.73
N HIS A 19 8.31 -4.83 15.05
CA HIS A 19 8.77 -3.77 15.93
C HIS A 19 10.30 -3.76 16.00
N PRO A 20 11.01 -2.66 15.70
CA PRO A 20 12.47 -2.67 15.59
C PRO A 20 13.17 -2.84 16.95
N VAL A 21 12.54 -2.38 18.05
CA VAL A 21 13.05 -2.54 19.41
C VAL A 21 12.69 -3.88 20.04
N THR A 22 11.43 -4.35 19.94
CA THR A 22 10.96 -5.56 20.64
C THR A 22 10.92 -6.81 19.77
N GLY A 23 10.96 -6.68 18.44
CA GLY A 23 10.81 -7.78 17.48
C GLY A 23 9.37 -8.27 17.27
N GLU A 24 8.40 -7.72 18.00
CA GLU A 24 6.99 -8.10 17.95
C GLU A 24 6.39 -7.93 16.54
N ILE A 25 5.52 -8.85 16.12
CA ILE A 25 4.80 -8.76 14.85
C ILE A 25 3.63 -7.80 14.99
N LEU A 26 3.64 -6.74 14.20
CA LEU A 26 2.69 -5.64 14.23
C LEU A 26 1.57 -5.82 13.20
N GLY A 27 1.82 -6.61 12.18
CA GLY A 27 0.85 -6.91 11.16
C GLY A 27 1.44 -7.78 10.06
N ARG A 28 0.55 -8.40 9.31
CA ARG A 28 0.88 -9.25 8.17
C ARG A 28 0.19 -8.70 6.91
N ARG A 29 0.88 -8.72 5.77
CA ARG A 29 0.38 -8.23 4.47
C ARG A 29 0.70 -9.24 3.38
N PRO A 30 -0.23 -9.54 2.45
CA PRO A 30 0.06 -10.46 1.36
C PRO A 30 1.15 -9.89 0.45
N VAL A 31 2.03 -10.76 -0.03
CA VAL A 31 2.97 -10.46 -1.11
C VAL A 31 2.18 -10.36 -2.40
N ALA A 32 2.27 -9.23 -3.09
CA ALA A 32 1.68 -9.09 -4.42
C ALA A 32 2.46 -9.93 -5.42
N ASP A 33 1.75 -10.76 -6.19
CA ASP A 33 2.32 -11.53 -7.29
C ASP A 33 2.41 -10.70 -8.58
N GLU A 34 2.94 -11.30 -9.64
CA GLU A 34 3.12 -10.64 -10.93
C GLU A 34 1.78 -10.15 -11.53
N ALA A 35 0.73 -10.95 -11.40
CA ALA A 35 -0.61 -10.60 -11.90
C ALA A 35 -1.20 -9.39 -11.16
N ALA A 36 -1.14 -9.39 -9.82
CA ALA A 36 -1.60 -8.27 -9.00
C ALA A 36 -0.82 -6.98 -9.30
N VAL A 37 0.49 -7.09 -9.56
CA VAL A 37 1.30 -5.93 -9.97
C VAL A 37 0.87 -5.44 -11.36
N ALA A 38 0.68 -6.34 -12.33
CA ALA A 38 0.24 -5.98 -13.67
C ALA A 38 -1.12 -5.26 -13.66
N ASP A 39 -2.08 -5.76 -12.87
CA ASP A 39 -3.41 -5.16 -12.70
C ASP A 39 -3.33 -3.77 -12.04
N ALA A 40 -2.52 -3.64 -10.99
CA ALA A 40 -2.29 -2.35 -10.33
C ALA A 40 -1.69 -1.32 -11.30
N VAL A 41 -0.73 -1.74 -12.14
CA VAL A 41 -0.12 -0.87 -13.17
C VAL A 41 -1.13 -0.50 -14.25
N ALA A 42 -1.96 -1.44 -14.72
CA ALA A 42 -3.00 -1.17 -15.70
C ALA A 42 -4.02 -0.13 -15.19
N CYS A 43 -4.48 -0.31 -13.96
CA CYS A 43 -5.36 0.65 -13.27
C CYS A 43 -4.70 2.03 -13.13
N ALA A 44 -3.45 2.06 -12.68
CA ALA A 44 -2.69 3.30 -12.54
C ALA A 44 -2.52 4.03 -13.88
N ARG A 45 -2.26 3.33 -14.98
CA ARG A 45 -2.14 3.91 -16.32
C ARG A 45 -3.46 4.53 -16.79
N ALA A 46 -4.59 3.84 -16.57
CA ALA A 46 -5.91 4.37 -16.88
C ALA A 46 -6.21 5.66 -16.09
N ALA A 47 -5.89 5.68 -14.79
CA ALA A 47 -6.06 6.87 -13.95
C ALA A 47 -5.08 8.00 -14.29
N ALA A 48 -3.85 7.68 -14.70
CA ALA A 48 -2.79 8.65 -14.98
C ALA A 48 -3.17 9.62 -16.11
N SER A 49 -3.83 9.15 -17.17
CA SER A 49 -4.31 10.00 -18.26
C SER A 49 -5.25 11.11 -17.74
N ARG A 50 -6.25 10.73 -16.93
CA ARG A 50 -7.17 11.67 -16.30
C ARG A 50 -6.44 12.60 -15.34
N TRP A 51 -5.53 12.07 -14.53
CA TRP A 51 -4.76 12.86 -13.56
C TRP A 51 -3.87 13.91 -14.23
N ALA A 52 -3.25 13.57 -15.36
CA ALA A 52 -2.48 14.51 -16.18
C ALA A 52 -3.37 15.60 -16.78
N GLY A 53 -4.57 15.24 -17.26
CA GLY A 53 -5.49 16.15 -17.94
C GLY A 53 -6.16 17.22 -17.06
N ILE A 54 -6.30 17.00 -15.75
CA ILE A 54 -7.00 17.98 -14.87
C ILE A 54 -6.16 19.23 -14.52
N GLY A 55 -4.89 19.28 -14.93
CA GLY A 55 -4.01 20.44 -14.70
C GLY A 55 -3.57 20.64 -13.23
N ALA A 56 -2.64 21.58 -13.01
CA ALA A 56 -2.00 21.77 -11.69
C ALA A 56 -2.96 22.24 -10.58
N LYS A 57 -3.91 23.12 -10.91
CA LYS A 57 -4.87 23.67 -9.91
C LYS A 57 -5.79 22.58 -9.35
N ALA A 58 -6.33 21.73 -10.21
CA ALA A 58 -7.22 20.65 -9.77
C ALA A 58 -6.46 19.57 -9.00
N ARG A 59 -5.23 19.22 -9.44
CA ARG A 59 -4.34 18.32 -8.68
C ARG A 59 -4.04 18.85 -7.28
N LYS A 60 -3.71 20.14 -7.14
CA LYS A 60 -3.53 20.79 -5.84
C LYS A 60 -4.79 20.71 -4.97
N ALA A 61 -5.96 20.94 -5.55
CA ALA A 61 -7.22 20.82 -4.82
C ALA A 61 -7.47 19.38 -4.34
N ALA A 62 -7.19 18.37 -5.16
CA ALA A 62 -7.30 16.96 -4.78
C ALA A 62 -6.35 16.59 -3.62
N LEU A 63 -5.08 16.98 -3.71
CA LEU A 63 -4.10 16.73 -2.64
C LEU A 63 -4.48 17.46 -1.34
N ARG A 64 -5.01 18.68 -1.41
CA ARG A 64 -5.49 19.41 -0.23
C ARG A 64 -6.69 18.74 0.44
N ARG A 65 -7.63 18.20 -0.34
CA ARG A 65 -8.74 17.42 0.22
C ARG A 65 -8.22 16.18 0.95
N TRP A 66 -7.22 15.51 0.37
CA TRP A 66 -6.59 14.35 1.01
C TRP A 66 -5.86 14.73 2.30
N ALA A 67 -5.07 15.80 2.30
CA ALA A 67 -4.42 16.30 3.51
C ALA A 67 -5.42 16.65 4.62
N LYS A 68 -6.55 17.30 4.28
CA LYS A 68 -7.62 17.57 5.24
C LYS A 68 -8.19 16.28 5.85
N HIS A 69 -8.38 15.25 5.03
CA HIS A 69 -8.86 13.95 5.50
C HIS A 69 -7.84 13.27 6.44
N LEU A 70 -6.56 13.30 6.11
CA LEU A 70 -5.50 12.77 6.98
C LEU A 70 -5.45 13.48 8.34
N ILE A 71 -5.56 14.81 8.36
CA ILE A 71 -5.55 15.59 9.61
C ILE A 71 -6.80 15.28 10.45
N ALA A 72 -7.96 15.17 9.81
CA ALA A 72 -9.22 14.88 10.52
C ALA A 72 -9.25 13.47 11.14
N ASN A 73 -8.51 12.53 10.56
CA ASN A 73 -8.40 11.15 11.05
C ASN A 73 -7.00 10.87 11.57
N ILE A 74 -6.29 11.89 12.05
CA ILE A 74 -4.90 11.72 12.44
C ILE A 74 -4.82 10.71 13.58
N ASP A 75 -5.71 10.72 14.55
CA ASP A 75 -5.65 9.75 15.65
C ASP A 75 -5.77 8.29 15.17
N ASP A 76 -6.51 8.03 14.09
CA ASP A 76 -6.59 6.71 13.43
C ASP A 76 -5.32 6.41 12.59
N ALA A 77 -4.86 7.40 11.82
CA ALA A 77 -3.64 7.30 11.01
C ALA A 77 -2.33 7.29 11.83
N THR A 78 -2.34 7.83 13.06
CA THR A 78 -1.27 7.80 14.07
C THR A 78 -1.48 6.69 15.11
N HIS A 79 -2.49 5.82 14.93
CA HIS A 79 -2.65 4.57 15.69
C HIS A 79 -1.85 3.35 15.17
N PRO A 80 -0.75 3.45 14.39
CA PRO A 80 0.35 2.56 14.70
C PRO A 80 1.10 3.17 15.89
N PRO A 81 1.31 2.45 17.01
CA PRO A 81 2.41 2.78 17.90
C PRO A 81 3.66 3.09 17.05
N ARG A 82 4.53 4.00 17.47
CA ARG A 82 5.76 4.36 16.73
C ARG A 82 6.75 3.19 16.75
N HIS A 83 6.39 2.12 16.08
CA HIS A 83 6.97 0.79 16.18
C HIS A 83 7.46 0.27 14.83
N HIS A 84 7.41 1.04 13.74
CA HIS A 84 8.02 0.63 12.47
C HIS A 84 9.31 1.41 12.20
N VAL A 85 9.48 2.54 12.88
CA VAL A 85 10.61 3.44 12.75
C VAL A 85 11.15 3.67 14.16
N ALA A 86 12.40 3.26 14.40
CA ALA A 86 13.09 3.50 15.67
C ALA A 86 13.46 4.99 15.80
N LEU A 87 12.46 5.86 16.00
CA LEU A 87 12.73 7.25 16.36
C LEU A 87 13.02 7.31 17.86
N PRO A 88 14.19 7.80 18.30
CA PRO A 88 14.47 7.96 19.72
C PRO A 88 13.48 8.94 20.33
N HIS A 89 13.00 8.61 21.53
CA HIS A 89 12.25 9.55 22.37
C HIS A 89 13.16 10.75 22.66
N ARG A 90 12.69 11.96 22.36
CA ARG A 90 13.37 13.21 22.69
C ARG A 90 12.56 13.96 23.71
#